data_AF-A0A016TMG2-F1
#
_entry.id   AF-A0A016TMG2-F1
#
_cell.length_a   1.000
_cell.length_b   1.000
_cell.length_c   1.000
_cell.angle_alpha   90.00
_cell.angle_beta   90.00
_cell.angle_gamma   90.00
#
_symmetry.space_group_name_H-M   'P 1'
#
loop_
_entity.id
_entity.type
_entity.pdbx_description
1 polymer ?
#
loop_
_entity_poly.entity_id
_entity_poly.type
_entity_poly.pdbx_seq_one_letter_code
_entity_poly.pdbx_strand_id
1 'polypeptide(L)'
;MYAAPGYTIEITQGKGVMSLPKMDKFGAEARFTPGVLVVKKSIVRTTNPKRIGGGTVFFVSQTGEWYLKDAEYREEGGTPDSVGIIRLALAVKLKRAVGEQSIATLERKKSERFLKGLANCPNVVLLGPPQVRNRLAVFSFLIKDTVSGLFFHHNYVSALLNDLFGIQSRAGCMCAGPYAQYLMGIDEELALQYLAALRESEGLDRIHLRRVGEYSSHEMLRPGFTRVSIPYFWTDEQVDHLIECIRFVSERAADFIHLYQLNCESAEWHHHKQRTFHARKWLGYVSFTAGGMKIEEKKTVVPDGRSAIDDRHAHLRWFVLPIEVL
;
A
#
# COMPACT_ATOMS: atom_id res chain seq x y z
N MET A 1 -7.03 -5.00 -1.45
CA MET A 1 -7.68 -3.70 -1.68
C MET A 1 -7.01 -3.07 -2.90
N TYR A 2 -7.60 -3.26 -4.08
CA TYR A 2 -7.00 -2.93 -5.36
C TYR A 2 -6.67 -1.44 -5.49
N ALA A 3 -5.50 -1.14 -6.04
CA ALA A 3 -5.25 0.14 -6.67
C ALA A 3 -6.19 0.22 -7.89
N ALA A 4 -7.34 0.83 -7.72
CA ALA A 4 -8.29 1.02 -8.81
C ALA A 4 -7.67 1.96 -9.85
N PRO A 5 -7.62 1.56 -11.13
CA PRO A 5 -7.25 2.44 -12.23
C PRO A 5 -8.36 3.48 -12.43
N GLY A 6 -7.98 4.71 -12.80
CA GLY A 6 -8.89 5.74 -13.30
C GLY A 6 -9.90 6.29 -12.30
N TYR A 7 -9.73 7.54 -11.87
CA TYR A 7 -10.84 8.35 -11.34
C TYR A 7 -11.72 8.89 -12.47
N THR A 8 -12.01 8.06 -13.47
CA THR A 8 -12.95 8.34 -14.55
C THR A 8 -14.19 7.50 -14.27
N ILE A 9 -15.32 8.15 -14.01
CA ILE A 9 -16.63 7.49 -13.99
C ILE A 9 -16.99 7.23 -15.46
N GLU A 10 -16.36 6.22 -16.07
CA GLU A 10 -16.89 5.65 -17.30
C GLU A 10 -18.02 4.71 -16.92
N ILE A 11 -19.25 5.15 -17.19
CA ILE A 11 -20.44 4.30 -17.18
C ILE A 11 -20.30 3.34 -18.36
N THR A 12 -19.50 2.28 -18.20
CA THR A 12 -19.47 1.19 -19.18
C THR A 12 -20.82 0.49 -19.12
N GLN A 13 -21.58 0.63 -20.20
CA GLN A 13 -22.76 -0.19 -20.47
C GLN A 13 -22.32 -1.66 -20.52
N GLY A 14 -22.39 -2.37 -19.39
CA GLY A 14 -21.96 -3.77 -19.36
C GLY A 14 -22.42 -4.56 -18.15
N LYS A 15 -21.95 -4.26 -16.94
CA LYS A 15 -22.24 -5.07 -15.74
C LYS A 15 -22.34 -4.15 -14.51
N GLY A 16 -23.53 -4.06 -13.92
CA GLY A 16 -24.01 -2.88 -13.15
C GLY A 16 -23.69 -2.81 -11.65
N VAL A 17 -22.46 -3.06 -11.24
CA VAL A 17 -22.01 -2.84 -9.85
C VAL A 17 -20.66 -2.12 -9.87
N MET A 18 -20.55 -1.00 -9.17
CA MET A 18 -19.32 -0.22 -8.99
C MET A 18 -19.15 0.08 -7.49
N SER A 19 -18.02 -0.30 -6.91
CA SER A 19 -17.64 0.13 -5.57
C SER A 19 -16.59 1.25 -5.68
N LEU A 20 -16.84 2.37 -5.03
CA LEU A 20 -15.86 3.42 -4.85
C LEU A 20 -15.08 3.13 -3.57
N PRO A 21 -13.74 3.04 -3.63
CA PRO A 21 -12.93 2.91 -2.42
C PRO A 21 -13.11 4.13 -1.53
N LYS A 22 -12.69 4.02 -0.26
CA LYS A 22 -12.61 5.18 0.64
C LYS A 22 -11.93 6.35 -0.05
N MET A 23 -12.47 7.55 0.16
CA MET A 23 -11.97 8.78 -0.45
C MET A 23 -10.75 9.36 0.26
N ASP A 24 -10.20 8.66 1.27
CA ASP A 24 -8.93 8.99 1.93
C ASP A 24 -7.73 9.18 0.98
N LYS A 25 -7.89 8.78 -0.28
CA LYS A 25 -6.97 9.01 -1.40
C LYS A 25 -7.07 10.40 -2.08
N PHE A 26 -8.08 11.21 -1.79
CA PHE A 26 -8.30 12.54 -2.40
C PHE A 26 -7.57 13.69 -1.67
N GLY A 27 -6.99 13.44 -0.49
CA GLY A 27 -6.31 14.43 0.32
C GLY A 27 -6.52 14.22 1.82
N ALA A 28 -5.82 14.98 2.66
CA ALA A 28 -5.91 14.87 4.12
C ALA A 28 -7.34 15.09 4.66
N GLU A 29 -8.16 15.86 3.93
CA GLU A 29 -9.55 16.19 4.28
C GLU A 29 -10.52 15.00 4.21
N ALA A 30 -10.13 13.90 3.55
CA ALA A 30 -10.97 12.71 3.35
C ALA A 30 -10.61 11.51 4.26
N ARG A 31 -9.79 11.72 5.30
CA ARG A 31 -9.58 10.70 6.33
C ARG A 31 -10.91 10.37 7.02
N PHE A 32 -11.16 9.08 7.24
CA PHE A 32 -12.38 8.56 7.88
C PHE A 32 -13.68 8.82 7.08
N THR A 33 -13.65 8.76 5.75
CA THR A 33 -14.89 8.66 4.95
C THR A 33 -15.34 7.20 4.85
N PRO A 34 -16.66 6.93 4.76
CA PRO A 34 -17.17 5.62 4.42
C PRO A 34 -16.83 5.26 2.96
N GLY A 35 -17.00 3.99 2.59
CA GLY A 35 -17.01 3.57 1.19
C GLY A 35 -18.38 3.82 0.57
N VAL A 36 -18.42 3.94 -0.76
CA VAL A 36 -19.70 4.10 -1.49
C VAL A 36 -19.87 2.93 -2.45
N LEU A 37 -21.02 2.28 -2.39
CA LEU A 37 -21.40 1.24 -3.34
C LEU A 37 -22.47 1.81 -4.29
N VAL A 38 -22.16 1.87 -5.57
CA VAL A 38 -23.06 2.32 -6.63
C VAL A 38 -23.51 1.10 -7.43
N VAL A 39 -24.80 0.79 -7.39
CA VAL A 39 -25.38 -0.36 -8.09
C VAL A 39 -26.58 0.05 -8.91
N LYS A 40 -26.79 -0.61 -10.05
CA LYS A 40 -28.05 -0.45 -10.78
C LYS A 40 -29.17 -1.05 -9.93
N LYS A 41 -30.24 -0.27 -9.69
CA LYS A 41 -31.41 -0.71 -8.90
C LYS A 41 -31.97 -2.06 -9.39
N SER A 42 -31.97 -2.31 -10.71
CA SER A 42 -32.44 -3.56 -11.31
C SER A 42 -31.66 -4.83 -10.93
N ILE A 43 -30.47 -4.70 -10.36
CA ILE A 43 -29.64 -5.83 -9.90
C ILE A 43 -29.99 -6.20 -8.45
N VAL A 44 -30.53 -5.27 -7.67
CA VAL A 44 -30.94 -5.52 -6.28
C VAL A 44 -32.27 -6.28 -6.28
N ARG A 45 -32.19 -7.61 -6.39
CA ARG A 45 -33.35 -8.51 -6.39
C ARG A 45 -33.70 -9.08 -5.01
N THR A 46 -32.72 -9.14 -4.10
CA THR A 46 -32.94 -9.62 -2.74
C THR A 46 -33.83 -8.66 -1.96
N THR A 47 -34.71 -9.19 -1.13
CA THR A 47 -35.51 -8.44 -0.16
C THR A 47 -34.90 -8.45 1.25
N ASN A 48 -33.87 -9.27 1.46
CA ASN A 48 -33.19 -9.40 2.75
C ASN A 48 -31.83 -8.67 2.70
N PRO A 49 -31.49 -7.88 3.73
CA PRO A 49 -30.23 -7.16 3.80
C PRO A 49 -29.04 -8.08 4.04
N LYS A 50 -27.84 -7.66 3.63
CA LYS A 50 -26.61 -8.40 3.98
C LYS A 50 -26.26 -8.29 5.47
N ARG A 51 -26.52 -7.13 6.07
CA ARG A 51 -26.32 -6.85 7.49
C ARG A 51 -27.65 -6.46 8.12
N ILE A 52 -28.23 -7.37 8.89
CA ILE A 52 -29.45 -7.11 9.66
C ILE A 52 -29.07 -6.25 10.88
N GLY A 53 -29.79 -5.17 11.10
CA GLY A 53 -29.59 -4.27 12.23
C GLY A 53 -30.67 -3.19 12.31
N GLY A 54 -30.63 -2.37 13.37
CA GLY A 54 -31.49 -1.20 13.49
C GLY A 54 -31.40 -0.32 12.24
N GLY A 55 -32.54 0.18 11.77
CA GLY A 55 -32.64 0.95 10.52
C GLY A 55 -32.93 0.14 9.25
N THR A 56 -32.72 -1.18 9.24
CA THR A 56 -32.99 -2.04 8.05
C THR A 56 -34.38 -2.66 8.05
N VAL A 57 -34.97 -2.80 9.23
CA VAL A 57 -36.26 -3.44 9.48
C VAL A 57 -37.39 -2.41 9.41
N PHE A 58 -38.45 -2.77 8.68
CA PHE A 58 -39.72 -2.08 8.72
C PHE A 58 -40.52 -2.48 9.98
N PHE A 59 -40.55 -3.78 10.29
CA PHE A 59 -41.22 -4.31 11.47
C PHE A 59 -40.60 -5.63 11.92
N VAL A 60 -40.63 -5.91 13.22
CA VAL A 60 -40.18 -7.18 13.80
C VAL A 60 -41.24 -7.65 14.79
N SER A 61 -41.59 -8.94 14.71
CA SER A 61 -42.42 -9.63 15.68
C SER A 61 -41.69 -10.86 16.22
N GLN A 62 -42.28 -11.57 17.18
CA GLN A 62 -41.75 -12.85 17.66
C GLN A 62 -41.66 -13.93 16.57
N THR A 63 -42.42 -13.76 15.49
CA THR A 63 -42.58 -14.78 14.43
C THR A 63 -41.99 -14.36 13.09
N GLY A 64 -41.48 -13.13 12.95
CA GLY A 64 -40.95 -12.68 11.67
C GLY A 64 -40.33 -11.29 11.67
N GLU A 65 -39.65 -11.02 10.57
CA GLU A 65 -38.95 -9.78 10.27
C GLU A 65 -39.39 -9.31 8.90
N TRP A 66 -39.74 -8.03 8.78
CA TRP A 66 -40.05 -7.39 7.50
C TRP A 66 -39.09 -6.25 7.30
N TYR A 67 -38.37 -6.23 6.18
CA TYR A 67 -37.35 -5.22 5.88
C TYR A 67 -37.90 -4.07 5.05
N LEU A 68 -37.15 -2.96 5.02
CA LEU A 68 -37.46 -1.83 4.17
C LEU A 68 -37.44 -2.22 2.68
N LYS A 69 -38.36 -1.65 1.91
CA LYS A 69 -38.43 -1.85 0.45
C LYS A 69 -37.34 -1.08 -0.28
N ASP A 70 -36.96 0.08 0.26
CA ASP A 70 -35.87 0.88 -0.28
C ASP A 70 -34.53 0.17 -0.04
N ALA A 71 -33.82 -0.10 -1.13
CA ALA A 71 -32.59 -0.87 -1.12
C ALA A 71 -31.44 -0.16 -0.39
N GLU A 72 -31.40 1.18 -0.43
CA GLU A 72 -30.32 1.96 0.17
C GLU A 72 -30.42 1.86 1.69
N TYR A 73 -31.57 2.21 2.26
CA TYR A 73 -31.81 2.10 3.70
C TYR A 73 -31.74 0.65 4.21
N ARG A 74 -32.16 -0.33 3.38
CA ARG A 74 -32.10 -1.73 3.77
C ARG A 74 -30.65 -2.23 3.94
N GLU A 75 -29.69 -1.78 3.14
CA GLU A 75 -28.30 -2.26 3.22
C GLU A 75 -27.43 -1.49 4.24
N GLU A 76 -27.96 -0.43 4.86
CA GLU A 76 -27.25 0.41 5.83
C GLU A 76 -27.56 0.03 7.29
N GLY A 77 -27.35 -1.24 7.64
CA GLY A 77 -27.68 -1.72 8.98
C GLY A 77 -26.82 -1.16 10.11
N GLY A 78 -27.50 -0.56 11.09
CA GLY A 78 -26.92 0.09 12.26
C GLY A 78 -26.92 1.62 12.17
N THR A 79 -26.27 2.28 13.13
CA THR A 79 -26.10 3.74 13.08
C THR A 79 -25.13 4.10 11.94
N PRO A 80 -25.53 4.96 10.98
CA PRO A 80 -24.65 5.36 9.89
C PRO A 80 -23.50 6.23 10.40
N ASP A 81 -22.38 6.23 9.67
CA ASP A 81 -21.24 7.12 9.92
C ASP A 81 -21.57 8.55 9.43
N SER A 82 -22.47 9.24 10.13
CA SER A 82 -22.99 10.54 9.70
C SER A 82 -21.89 11.57 9.46
N VAL A 83 -20.87 11.62 10.32
CA VAL A 83 -19.73 12.54 10.16
C VAL A 83 -18.91 12.16 8.93
N GLY A 84 -18.62 10.87 8.73
CA GLY A 84 -17.92 10.39 7.55
C GLY A 84 -18.67 10.68 6.24
N ILE A 85 -20.01 10.51 6.23
CA ILE A 85 -20.87 10.82 5.08
C ILE A 85 -20.79 12.32 4.73
N ILE A 86 -20.85 13.21 5.73
CA ILE A 86 -20.71 14.66 5.50
C ILE A 86 -19.32 14.99 4.92
N ARG A 87 -18.24 14.40 5.47
CA ARG A 87 -16.88 14.58 4.94
C ARG A 87 -16.75 14.11 3.49
N LEU A 88 -17.34 12.95 3.17
CA LEU A 88 -17.37 12.43 1.81
C LEU A 88 -18.10 13.40 0.86
N ALA A 89 -19.24 13.94 1.27
CA ALA A 89 -19.98 14.92 0.48
C ALA A 89 -19.15 16.18 0.20
N LEU A 90 -18.40 16.67 1.19
CA LEU A 90 -17.49 17.81 1.03
C LEU A 90 -16.33 17.49 0.09
N ALA A 91 -15.69 16.33 0.21
CA ALA A 91 -14.61 15.91 -0.68
C ALA A 91 -15.09 15.81 -2.15
N VAL A 92 -16.29 15.26 -2.39
CA VAL A 92 -16.89 15.20 -3.72
C VAL A 92 -17.22 16.60 -4.26
N LYS A 93 -17.76 17.50 -3.41
CA LYS A 93 -18.01 18.89 -3.79
C LYS A 93 -16.72 19.62 -4.17
N LEU A 94 -15.65 19.45 -3.39
CA LEU A 94 -14.33 20.03 -3.68
C LEU A 94 -13.79 19.51 -5.01
N LYS A 95 -13.80 18.20 -5.25
CA LYS A 95 -13.36 17.61 -6.53
C LYS A 95 -14.14 18.24 -7.71
N ARG A 96 -15.46 18.35 -7.58
CA ARG A 96 -16.31 18.97 -8.61
C ARG A 96 -15.99 20.44 -8.83
N ALA A 97 -15.70 21.19 -7.77
CA ALA A 97 -15.32 22.59 -7.86
C ALA A 97 -13.98 22.81 -8.58
N VAL A 98 -12.99 21.92 -8.37
CA VAL A 98 -11.72 21.94 -9.13
C VAL A 98 -11.95 21.56 -10.60
N GLY A 99 -12.86 20.62 -10.85
CA GLY A 99 -13.23 20.15 -12.19
C GLY A 99 -12.41 18.94 -12.64
N GLU A 100 -13.11 17.91 -13.11
CA GLU A 100 -12.49 16.63 -13.47
C GLU A 100 -11.53 16.74 -14.65
N GLN A 101 -11.88 17.57 -15.65
CA GLN A 101 -11.01 17.85 -16.80
C GLN A 101 -9.74 18.62 -16.40
N SER A 102 -9.85 19.54 -15.45
CA SER A 102 -8.72 20.27 -14.89
C SER A 102 -7.76 19.32 -14.19
N ILE A 103 -8.30 18.44 -13.32
CA ILE A 103 -7.51 17.41 -12.62
C ILE A 103 -6.81 16.49 -13.64
N ALA A 104 -7.55 15.95 -14.63
CA ALA A 104 -6.97 15.08 -15.64
C ALA A 104 -5.86 15.77 -16.45
N THR A 105 -6.04 17.04 -16.80
CA THR A 105 -5.03 17.83 -17.53
C THR A 105 -3.78 18.06 -16.69
N LEU A 106 -3.94 18.39 -15.40
CA LEU A 106 -2.82 18.59 -14.48
C LEU A 106 -2.06 17.27 -14.25
N GLU A 107 -2.75 16.19 -13.93
CA GLU A 107 -2.12 14.87 -13.72
C GLU A 107 -1.37 14.39 -14.96
N ARG A 108 -1.93 14.64 -16.15
CA ARG A 108 -1.27 14.36 -17.44
C ARG A 108 0.03 15.18 -17.57
N LYS A 109 -0.02 16.49 -17.37
CA LYS A 109 1.17 17.38 -17.43
C LYS A 109 2.26 16.92 -16.44
N LYS A 110 1.88 16.60 -15.20
CA LYS A 110 2.83 16.12 -14.18
C LYS A 110 3.42 14.76 -14.56
N SER A 111 2.62 13.88 -15.14
CA SER A 111 3.09 12.57 -15.61
C SER A 111 4.07 12.69 -16.77
N GLU A 112 3.81 13.58 -17.73
CA GLU A 112 4.74 13.92 -18.82
C GLU A 112 6.08 14.39 -18.26
N ARG A 113 6.03 15.35 -17.32
CA ARG A 113 7.23 15.90 -16.66
C ARG A 113 8.01 14.83 -15.91
N PHE A 114 7.33 14.01 -15.11
CA PHE A 114 7.96 12.96 -14.31
C PHE A 114 8.61 11.87 -15.17
N LEU A 115 7.92 11.38 -16.21
CA LEU A 115 8.49 10.39 -17.12
C LEU A 115 9.70 10.94 -17.89
N LYS A 116 9.65 12.22 -18.32
CA LYS A 116 10.80 12.87 -18.96
C LYS A 116 11.99 12.99 -18.00
N GLY A 117 11.74 13.28 -16.72
CA GLY A 117 12.78 13.32 -15.71
C GLY A 117 13.41 11.96 -15.43
N LEU A 118 12.57 10.93 -15.27
CA LEU A 118 13.05 9.55 -15.05
C LEU A 118 13.81 8.97 -16.23
N ALA A 119 13.57 9.43 -17.46
CA ALA A 119 14.35 9.01 -18.63
C ALA A 119 15.85 9.33 -18.49
N ASN A 120 16.22 10.29 -17.63
CA ASN A 120 17.60 10.64 -17.33
C ASN A 120 18.19 9.85 -16.15
N CYS A 121 17.46 8.86 -15.61
CA CYS A 121 17.88 8.02 -14.50
C CYS A 121 18.06 6.58 -14.99
N PRO A 122 19.21 6.22 -15.60
CA PRO A 122 19.39 4.92 -16.27
C PRO A 122 19.30 3.72 -15.31
N ASN A 123 19.55 3.94 -14.03
CA ASN A 123 19.50 2.92 -12.98
C ASN A 123 18.06 2.68 -12.47
N VAL A 124 17.09 3.50 -12.88
CA VAL A 124 15.70 3.38 -12.45
C VAL A 124 14.92 2.58 -13.48
N VAL A 125 14.39 1.43 -13.06
CA VAL A 125 13.52 0.61 -13.89
C VAL A 125 12.07 0.93 -13.56
N LEU A 126 11.41 1.68 -14.43
CA LEU A 126 9.98 1.96 -14.32
C LEU A 126 9.16 0.70 -14.60
N LEU A 127 8.28 0.34 -13.67
CA LEU A 127 7.33 -0.75 -13.85
C LEU A 127 6.05 -0.25 -14.53
N GLY A 128 5.77 -0.84 -15.69
CA GLY A 128 4.64 -0.49 -16.55
C GLY A 128 5.01 0.49 -17.68
N PRO A 129 4.07 0.78 -18.58
CA PRO A 129 4.37 1.45 -19.85
C PRO A 129 4.92 2.88 -19.69
N PRO A 130 6.06 3.26 -20.30
CA PRO A 130 6.65 4.61 -20.19
C PRO A 130 5.90 5.65 -21.04
N GLN A 131 4.57 5.65 -20.96
CA GLN A 131 3.68 6.54 -21.70
C GLN A 131 2.65 7.16 -20.75
N VAL A 132 2.16 8.34 -21.12
CA VAL A 132 1.21 9.11 -20.31
C VAL A 132 -0.24 8.78 -20.66
N ARG A 133 -0.50 8.32 -21.88
CA ARG A 133 -1.86 8.01 -22.33
C ARG A 133 -2.50 6.95 -21.43
N ASN A 134 -3.67 7.27 -20.89
CA ASN A 134 -4.46 6.41 -20.00
C ASN A 134 -3.70 5.94 -18.75
N ARG A 135 -2.78 6.77 -18.25
CA ARG A 135 -1.98 6.50 -17.03
C ARG A 135 -2.40 7.47 -15.92
N LEU A 136 -2.52 6.94 -14.70
CA LEU A 136 -2.58 7.75 -13.48
C LEU A 136 -1.19 8.24 -13.10
N ALA A 137 -1.10 9.37 -12.40
CA ALA A 137 0.15 9.93 -11.88
C ALA A 137 0.72 9.12 -10.69
N VAL A 138 0.89 7.81 -10.89
CA VAL A 138 1.38 6.82 -9.95
C VAL A 138 2.47 6.02 -10.64
N PHE A 139 3.65 6.00 -10.02
CA PHE A 139 4.86 5.45 -10.63
C PHE A 139 5.47 4.43 -9.69
N SER A 140 5.52 3.19 -10.16
CA SER A 140 6.17 2.07 -9.50
C SER A 140 7.53 1.84 -10.16
N PHE A 141 8.59 1.66 -9.40
CA PHE A 141 9.93 1.51 -9.94
C PHE A 141 10.83 0.66 -9.04
N LEU A 142 11.87 0.12 -9.67
CA LEU A 142 13.02 -0.52 -9.02
C LEU A 142 14.25 0.35 -9.26
N ILE A 143 15.25 0.24 -8.38
CA ILE A 143 16.55 0.87 -8.59
C ILE A 143 17.58 -0.25 -8.67
N LYS A 144 18.28 -0.32 -9.80
CA LYS A 144 19.34 -1.28 -10.06
C LYS A 144 20.67 -0.73 -9.53
N ASP A 145 21.41 -1.57 -8.83
CA ASP A 145 22.81 -1.30 -8.52
C ASP A 145 23.67 -1.64 -9.75
N THR A 146 24.49 -0.67 -10.18
CA THR A 146 25.32 -0.81 -11.38
C THR A 146 26.51 -1.73 -11.16
N VAL A 147 26.94 -1.93 -9.90
CA VAL A 147 28.12 -2.73 -9.57
C VAL A 147 27.77 -4.21 -9.48
N SER A 148 26.83 -4.58 -8.61
CA SER A 148 26.41 -5.98 -8.42
C SER A 148 25.48 -6.50 -9.52
N GLY A 149 24.79 -5.60 -10.24
CA GLY A 149 23.73 -5.97 -11.17
C GLY A 149 22.40 -6.37 -10.51
N LEU A 150 22.35 -6.40 -9.17
CA LEU A 150 21.13 -6.64 -8.38
C LEU A 150 20.34 -5.33 -8.21
N PHE A 151 19.21 -5.39 -7.49
CA PHE A 151 18.42 -4.20 -7.15
C PHE A 151 18.66 -3.74 -5.71
N PHE A 152 18.35 -2.49 -5.40
CA PHE A 152 18.17 -2.08 -4.02
C PHE A 152 16.80 -2.52 -3.52
N HIS A 153 16.76 -3.08 -2.31
CA HIS A 153 15.52 -3.55 -1.71
C HIS A 153 14.48 -2.41 -1.62
N HIS A 154 13.23 -2.66 -1.96
CA HIS A 154 12.21 -1.60 -2.06
C HIS A 154 11.99 -0.83 -0.74
N ASN A 155 12.06 -1.54 0.40
CA ASN A 155 11.96 -0.90 1.72
C ASN A 155 13.20 -0.04 2.04
N TYR A 156 14.38 -0.40 1.51
CA TYR A 156 15.58 0.40 1.66
C TYR A 156 15.46 1.72 0.88
N VAL A 157 15.05 1.64 -0.39
CA VAL A 157 14.81 2.83 -1.22
C VAL A 157 13.79 3.76 -0.57
N SER A 158 12.70 3.19 -0.03
CA SER A 158 11.69 3.98 0.67
C SER A 158 12.20 4.59 1.98
N ALA A 159 13.09 3.92 2.70
CA ALA A 159 13.73 4.46 3.90
C ALA A 159 14.66 5.63 3.55
N LEU A 160 15.51 5.47 2.53
CA LEU A 160 16.40 6.55 2.06
C LEU A 160 15.64 7.80 1.61
N LEU A 161 14.58 7.64 0.82
CA LEU A 161 13.76 8.78 0.37
C LEU A 161 13.15 9.55 1.55
N ASN A 162 12.72 8.83 2.58
CA ASN A 162 12.17 9.43 3.79
C ASN A 162 13.26 10.10 4.64
N ASP A 163 14.35 9.38 4.94
CA ASP A 163 15.34 9.80 5.92
C ASP A 163 16.23 10.95 5.41
N LEU A 164 16.50 11.00 4.09
CA LEU A 164 17.33 12.04 3.49
C LEU A 164 16.52 13.26 3.01
N PHE A 165 15.29 13.06 2.56
CA PHE A 165 14.51 14.10 1.84
C PHE A 165 13.10 14.32 2.39
N GLY A 166 12.65 13.53 3.36
CA GLY A 166 11.27 13.59 3.86
C GLY A 166 10.22 13.15 2.84
N ILE A 167 10.62 12.43 1.78
CA ILE A 167 9.72 11.97 0.72
C ILE A 167 9.04 10.66 1.15
N GLN A 168 7.71 10.70 1.26
CA GLN A 168 6.91 9.52 1.62
C GLN A 168 6.56 8.69 0.39
N SER A 169 7.26 7.57 0.20
CA SER A 169 6.88 6.53 -0.75
C SER A 169 6.16 5.36 -0.09
N ARG A 170 5.62 4.45 -0.91
CA ARG A 170 5.19 3.12 -0.44
C ARG A 170 6.06 2.04 -1.05
N ALA A 171 6.25 0.95 -0.34
CA ALA A 171 7.05 -0.18 -0.79
C ALA A 171 6.30 -1.52 -0.58
N GLY A 172 6.54 -2.50 -1.45
CA GLY A 172 5.92 -3.83 -1.42
C GLY A 172 5.12 -4.16 -2.70
N CYS A 173 4.19 -5.13 -2.61
CA CYS A 173 3.42 -5.63 -3.77
C CYS A 173 2.05 -4.94 -4.01
N MET A 174 1.79 -3.81 -3.34
CA MET A 174 0.63 -2.92 -3.54
C MET A 174 -0.77 -3.58 -3.50
N CYS A 175 -0.93 -4.67 -2.75
CA CYS A 175 -2.15 -5.48 -2.72
C CYS A 175 -2.59 -6.02 -4.09
N ALA A 176 -1.65 -6.13 -5.03
CA ALA A 176 -1.86 -6.62 -6.39
C ALA A 176 -0.80 -7.69 -6.72
N GLY A 177 -0.69 -8.71 -5.86
CA GLY A 177 0.38 -9.71 -5.87
C GLY A 177 0.69 -10.28 -7.27
N PRO A 178 -0.28 -10.91 -7.95
CA PRO A 178 -0.04 -11.49 -9.28
C PRO A 178 0.42 -10.45 -10.33
N TYR A 179 -0.19 -9.25 -10.33
CA TYR A 179 0.20 -8.20 -11.26
C TYR A 179 1.59 -7.62 -10.95
N ALA A 180 1.94 -7.51 -9.67
CA ALA A 180 3.27 -7.10 -9.24
C ALA A 180 4.33 -8.12 -9.71
N GLN A 181 4.06 -9.42 -9.52
CA GLN A 181 4.94 -10.51 -9.98
C GLN A 181 5.13 -10.46 -11.51
N TYR A 182 4.05 -10.33 -12.27
CA TYR A 182 4.10 -10.17 -13.72
C TYR A 182 4.99 -9.00 -14.15
N LEU A 183 4.84 -7.82 -13.53
CA LEU A 183 5.66 -6.65 -13.84
C LEU A 183 7.14 -6.83 -13.50
N MET A 184 7.45 -7.68 -12.52
CA MET A 184 8.83 -7.97 -12.10
C MET A 184 9.42 -9.19 -12.86
N GLY A 185 8.68 -9.78 -13.81
CA GLY A 185 9.14 -10.95 -14.56
C GLY A 185 9.19 -12.23 -13.74
N ILE A 186 8.40 -12.30 -12.66
CA ILE A 186 8.30 -13.49 -11.80
C ILE A 186 7.20 -14.38 -12.38
N ASP A 187 7.59 -15.55 -12.88
CA ASP A 187 6.67 -16.59 -13.31
C ASP A 187 6.09 -17.38 -12.12
N GLU A 188 5.17 -18.29 -12.42
CA GLU A 188 4.49 -19.09 -11.39
C GLU A 188 5.47 -19.99 -10.63
N GLU A 189 6.46 -20.57 -11.32
CA GLU A 189 7.46 -21.44 -10.69
C GLU A 189 8.28 -20.67 -9.65
N LEU A 190 8.82 -19.51 -10.04
CA LEU A 190 9.58 -18.66 -9.14
C LEU A 190 8.69 -18.10 -8.01
N ALA A 191 7.42 -17.75 -8.30
CA ALA A 191 6.47 -17.32 -7.29
C ALA A 191 6.22 -18.39 -6.21
N LEU A 192 6.12 -19.66 -6.60
CA LEU A 192 5.97 -20.78 -5.68
C LEU A 192 7.24 -21.04 -4.86
N GLN A 193 8.42 -20.81 -5.43
CA GLN A 193 9.68 -20.85 -4.66
C GLN A 193 9.72 -19.74 -3.60
N TYR A 194 9.32 -18.52 -3.94
CA TYR A 194 9.15 -17.45 -2.93
C TYR A 194 8.12 -17.83 -1.86
N LEU A 195 6.99 -18.43 -2.25
CA LEU A 195 5.99 -18.90 -1.28
C LEU A 195 6.59 -19.93 -0.32
N ALA A 196 7.34 -20.91 -0.81
CA ALA A 196 7.98 -21.92 0.02
C ALA A 196 8.96 -21.29 1.03
N ALA A 197 9.81 -20.37 0.57
CA ALA A 197 10.76 -19.66 1.41
C ALA A 197 10.06 -18.78 2.48
N LEU A 198 8.97 -18.10 2.11
CA LEU A 198 8.25 -17.17 3.00
C LEU A 198 7.29 -17.86 3.96
N ARG A 199 6.77 -19.03 3.59
CA ARG A 199 5.79 -19.75 4.42
C ARG A 199 6.48 -20.40 5.61
N GLU A 200 7.72 -20.89 5.49
CA GLU A 200 8.58 -21.57 6.49
C GLU A 200 7.96 -22.78 7.23
N SER A 201 6.71 -22.71 7.65
CA SER A 201 5.92 -23.78 8.26
C SER A 201 4.47 -23.71 7.80
N GLU A 202 3.78 -24.85 7.78
CA GLU A 202 2.42 -24.92 7.25
C GLU A 202 1.39 -24.10 8.03
N GLY A 203 1.67 -23.81 9.31
CA GLY A 203 0.80 -23.06 10.23
C GLY A 203 1.00 -21.54 10.23
N LEU A 204 1.98 -21.01 9.47
CA LEU A 204 2.15 -19.57 9.30
C LEU A 204 1.08 -19.04 8.34
N ASP A 205 0.02 -18.43 8.90
CA ASP A 205 -1.02 -17.74 8.15
C ASP A 205 -1.02 -16.24 8.49
N ARG A 206 -0.90 -15.40 7.44
CA ARG A 206 -0.93 -13.93 7.53
C ARG A 206 -2.30 -13.36 7.91
N ILE A 207 -3.35 -14.18 8.01
CA ILE A 207 -4.70 -13.73 8.35
C ILE A 207 -4.82 -13.24 9.81
N HIS A 208 -3.79 -13.43 10.63
CA HIS A 208 -3.68 -12.75 11.92
C HIS A 208 -2.66 -11.61 11.83
N LEU A 209 -3.17 -10.38 11.67
CA LEU A 209 -2.41 -9.14 11.85
C LEU A 209 -1.56 -9.24 13.13
N ARG A 210 -0.28 -9.58 12.98
CA ARG A 210 0.78 -9.47 14.00
C ARG A 210 0.42 -10.15 15.33
N ARG A 211 0.26 -11.48 15.33
CA ARG A 211 0.46 -12.25 16.56
C ARG A 211 1.93 -12.16 16.97
N VAL A 212 2.16 -12.07 18.27
CA VAL A 212 3.49 -11.94 18.86
C VAL A 212 4.23 -13.26 18.65
N GLY A 213 5.25 -13.28 17.77
CA GLY A 213 6.13 -14.44 17.57
C GLY A 213 5.84 -15.30 16.34
N GLU A 214 4.90 -14.90 15.47
CA GLU A 214 4.66 -15.53 14.17
C GLU A 214 5.25 -14.65 13.06
N TYR A 215 6.58 -14.68 12.88
CA TYR A 215 7.28 -13.98 11.81
C TYR A 215 8.01 -14.98 10.92
N SER A 216 8.03 -14.71 9.62
CA SER A 216 8.92 -15.41 8.69
C SER A 216 10.30 -14.76 8.81
N SER A 217 11.31 -15.54 9.17
CA SER A 217 12.73 -15.13 9.12
C SER A 217 13.21 -14.76 7.72
N HIS A 218 12.46 -15.12 6.68
CA HIS A 218 12.73 -14.85 5.26
C HIS A 218 11.87 -13.72 4.66
N GLU A 219 11.18 -12.92 5.47
CA GLU A 219 10.26 -11.88 4.97
C GLU A 219 10.96 -10.87 4.04
N MET A 220 12.26 -10.63 4.21
CA MET A 220 13.07 -9.81 3.30
C MET A 220 13.15 -10.31 1.86
N LEU A 221 12.89 -11.60 1.61
CA LEU A 221 12.88 -12.14 0.25
C LEU A 221 11.62 -11.74 -0.51
N ARG A 222 10.59 -11.22 0.17
CA ARG A 222 9.31 -10.90 -0.45
C ARG A 222 9.51 -9.92 -1.62
N PRO A 223 9.13 -10.29 -2.85
CA PRO A 223 9.26 -9.39 -3.98
C PRO A 223 8.36 -8.17 -3.85
N GLY A 224 8.88 -7.02 -4.31
CA GLY A 224 8.13 -5.78 -4.32
C GLY A 224 8.91 -4.64 -4.96
N PHE A 225 8.27 -3.47 -5.01
CA PHE A 225 8.84 -2.28 -5.63
C PHE A 225 8.48 -1.02 -4.85
N THR A 226 9.20 0.06 -5.14
CA THR A 226 8.90 1.39 -4.58
C THR A 226 7.85 2.07 -5.45
N ARG A 227 6.92 2.80 -4.84
CA ARG A 227 5.88 3.54 -5.54
C ARG A 227 5.72 4.94 -4.97
N VAL A 228 5.67 5.91 -5.88
CA VAL A 228 5.31 7.29 -5.60
C VAL A 228 4.02 7.66 -6.32
N SER A 229 3.29 8.62 -5.77
CA SER A 229 2.05 9.14 -6.34
C SER A 229 2.14 10.66 -6.31
N ILE A 230 1.85 11.29 -7.45
CA ILE A 230 1.98 12.74 -7.64
C ILE A 230 0.57 13.34 -7.62
N PRO A 231 0.20 14.09 -6.57
CA PRO A 231 -1.08 14.78 -6.52
C PRO A 231 -1.18 15.87 -7.59
N TYR A 232 -2.38 16.08 -8.14
CA TYR A 232 -2.63 17.10 -9.16
C TYR A 232 -2.33 18.54 -8.69
N PHE A 233 -2.38 18.79 -7.37
CA PHE A 233 -2.18 20.10 -6.76
C PHE A 233 -0.71 20.42 -6.44
N TRP A 234 0.23 19.50 -6.72
CA TRP A 234 1.66 19.79 -6.57
C TRP A 234 2.14 20.80 -7.62
N THR A 235 3.09 21.65 -7.23
CA THR A 235 3.75 22.58 -8.17
C THR A 235 4.68 21.84 -9.13
N ASP A 236 5.17 22.50 -10.18
CA ASP A 236 6.13 21.86 -11.09
C ASP A 236 7.47 21.61 -10.38
N GLU A 237 7.86 22.52 -9.47
CA GLU A 237 9.09 22.46 -8.65
C GLU A 237 9.05 21.29 -7.66
N GLN A 238 7.90 21.00 -7.05
CA GLN A 238 7.76 19.84 -6.17
C GLN A 238 7.93 18.51 -6.93
N VAL A 239 7.46 18.47 -8.19
CA VAL A 239 7.65 17.30 -9.05
C VAL A 239 9.11 17.18 -9.49
N ASP A 240 9.77 18.29 -9.82
CA ASP A 240 11.21 18.30 -10.11
C ASP A 240 12.02 17.83 -8.93
N HIS A 241 11.74 18.36 -7.74
CA HIS A 241 12.43 17.96 -6.52
C HIS A 241 12.30 16.45 -6.25
N LEU A 242 11.11 15.87 -6.45
CA LEU A 242 10.92 14.43 -6.34
C LEU A 242 11.80 13.65 -7.35
N ILE A 243 11.87 14.11 -8.61
CA ILE A 243 12.71 13.50 -9.64
C ILE A 243 14.19 13.56 -9.22
N GLU A 244 14.64 14.71 -8.71
CA GLU A 244 16.01 14.89 -8.24
C GLU A 244 16.35 13.99 -7.06
N CYS A 245 15.44 13.84 -6.09
CA CYS A 245 15.61 12.90 -4.98
C CYS A 245 15.71 11.45 -5.47
N ILE A 246 14.83 11.04 -6.40
CA ILE A 246 14.88 9.68 -6.98
C ILE A 246 16.20 9.48 -7.75
N ARG A 247 16.62 10.46 -8.54
CA ARG A 247 17.91 10.43 -9.25
C ARG A 247 19.07 10.26 -8.27
N PHE A 248 19.12 11.10 -7.23
CA PHE A 248 20.16 11.01 -6.20
C PHE A 248 20.19 9.63 -5.55
N VAL A 249 19.04 9.10 -5.12
CA VAL A 249 18.98 7.75 -4.54
C VAL A 249 19.42 6.70 -5.57
N SER A 250 19.05 6.86 -6.84
CA SER A 250 19.42 5.90 -7.89
C SER A 250 20.92 5.87 -8.23
N GLU A 251 21.63 6.95 -7.92
CA GLU A 251 23.07 7.09 -8.17
C GLU A 251 23.90 6.80 -6.91
N ARG A 252 23.35 7.05 -5.72
CA ARG A 252 24.10 7.11 -4.46
C ARG A 252 23.61 6.14 -3.39
N ALA A 253 22.60 5.31 -3.65
CA ALA A 253 22.08 4.36 -2.66
C ALA A 253 23.17 3.43 -2.08
N ALA A 254 24.12 2.97 -2.90
CA ALA A 254 25.24 2.15 -2.45
C ALA A 254 26.03 2.84 -1.32
N ASP A 255 26.29 4.14 -1.44
CA ASP A 255 27.09 4.91 -0.48
C ASP A 255 26.49 4.92 0.93
N PHE A 256 25.18 4.74 1.07
CA PHE A 256 24.51 4.79 2.37
C PHE A 256 24.21 3.41 2.94
N ILE A 257 24.32 2.33 2.18
CA ILE A 257 23.77 1.03 2.58
C ILE A 257 24.41 0.48 3.84
N HIS A 258 25.71 0.74 4.04
CA HIS A 258 26.48 0.36 5.22
C HIS A 258 25.99 1.05 6.51
N LEU A 259 25.25 2.16 6.39
CA LEU A 259 24.66 2.88 7.52
C LEU A 259 23.31 2.29 7.94
N TYR A 260 22.73 1.36 7.18
CA TYR A 260 21.41 0.79 7.44
C TYR A 260 21.51 -0.68 7.85
N GLN A 261 20.51 -1.11 8.61
CA GLN A 261 20.32 -2.48 9.07
C GLN A 261 18.99 -3.00 8.53
N LEU A 262 19.01 -4.23 8.02
CA LEU A 262 17.83 -4.97 7.57
C LEU A 262 17.32 -5.88 8.71
N ASN A 263 16.04 -5.76 9.03
CA ASN A 263 15.33 -6.72 9.86
C ASN A 263 14.69 -7.78 8.95
N CYS A 264 15.17 -9.02 9.02
CA CYS A 264 14.74 -10.10 8.12
C CYS A 264 13.34 -10.62 8.41
N GLU A 265 12.87 -10.49 9.65
CA GLU A 265 11.53 -10.91 10.09
C GLU A 265 10.41 -10.00 9.57
N SER A 266 10.74 -8.75 9.28
CA SER A 266 9.78 -7.71 8.88
C SER A 266 10.08 -7.07 7.52
N ALA A 267 11.24 -7.40 6.94
CA ALA A 267 11.84 -6.72 5.79
C ALA A 267 12.08 -5.21 5.98
N GLU A 268 11.99 -4.69 7.21
CA GLU A 268 12.18 -3.26 7.47
C GLU A 268 13.66 -2.88 7.46
N TRP A 269 13.96 -1.69 6.93
CA TRP A 269 15.31 -1.11 6.91
C TRP A 269 15.35 0.13 7.81
N HIS A 270 16.39 0.23 8.64
CA HIS A 270 16.56 1.34 9.57
C HIS A 270 18.02 1.79 9.62
N HIS A 271 18.26 3.09 9.76
CA HIS A 271 19.61 3.59 10.01
C HIS A 271 20.13 3.03 11.35
N HIS A 272 21.40 2.61 11.44
CA HIS A 272 21.96 1.95 12.62
C HIS A 272 21.89 2.79 13.92
N LYS A 273 21.92 4.13 13.79
CA LYS A 273 21.70 5.05 14.94
C LYS A 273 20.23 5.19 15.32
N GLN A 274 19.33 4.87 14.40
CA GLN A 274 17.89 4.82 14.63
C GLN A 274 17.53 3.43 15.14
N ARG A 275 17.94 3.15 16.40
CA ARG A 275 17.52 1.92 17.07
C ARG A 275 15.99 1.87 17.07
N THR A 276 15.47 0.72 16.63
CA THR A 276 14.06 0.35 16.59
C THR A 276 13.25 1.04 17.68
N PHE A 277 12.12 1.62 17.25
CA PHE A 277 11.11 2.25 18.09
C PHE A 277 10.98 1.55 19.45
N HIS A 278 11.61 2.12 20.50
CA HIS A 278 11.39 1.69 21.88
C HIS A 278 9.90 1.83 22.29
N ALA A 279 9.07 2.41 21.41
CA ALA A 279 7.68 2.76 21.61
C ALA A 279 6.66 1.94 20.81
N ARG A 280 7.04 0.92 19.99
CA ARG A 280 6.03 0.06 19.33
C ARG A 280 5.36 -0.86 20.36
N LYS A 281 4.39 -0.30 21.08
CA LYS A 281 3.52 -1.02 22.01
C LYS A 281 2.39 -1.66 21.22
N TRP A 282 2.32 -2.98 21.29
CA TRP A 282 1.22 -3.73 20.69
C TRP A 282 0.07 -3.75 21.67
N LEU A 283 -1.18 -3.59 21.20
CA LEU A 283 -2.34 -3.72 22.07
C LEU A 283 -2.39 -5.12 22.71
N GLY A 284 -1.87 -6.14 22.04
CA GLY A 284 -1.72 -7.49 22.60
C GLY A 284 -0.73 -7.61 23.76
N TYR A 285 0.11 -6.59 24.01
CA TYR A 285 0.95 -6.51 25.21
C TYR A 285 0.21 -5.94 26.41
N VAL A 286 -1.02 -5.45 26.21
CA VAL A 286 -1.86 -4.88 27.25
C VAL A 286 -2.74 -5.97 27.82
N SER A 287 -2.61 -6.23 29.12
CA SER A 287 -3.50 -7.10 29.88
C SER A 287 -4.29 -6.28 30.91
N PHE A 288 -5.57 -6.61 31.06
CA PHE A 288 -6.41 -6.02 32.10
C PHE A 288 -6.43 -6.95 33.30
N THR A 289 -5.92 -6.48 34.43
CA THR A 289 -5.90 -7.22 35.70
C THR A 289 -6.82 -6.54 36.70
N ALA A 290 -7.14 -7.21 37.82
CA ALA A 290 -7.94 -6.62 38.90
C ALA A 290 -7.31 -5.32 39.48
N GLY A 291 -5.99 -5.14 39.32
CA GLY A 291 -5.26 -3.94 39.72
C GLY A 291 -5.07 -2.90 38.61
N GLY A 292 -5.74 -3.07 37.46
CA GLY A 292 -5.67 -2.15 36.33
C GLY A 292 -4.92 -2.71 35.11
N MET A 293 -4.61 -1.80 34.18
CA MET A 293 -3.96 -2.09 32.92
C MET A 293 -2.46 -2.36 33.12
N LYS A 294 -1.98 -3.53 32.72
CA LYS A 294 -0.56 -3.90 32.70
C LYS A 294 -0.05 -4.00 31.26
N ILE A 295 1.20 -3.61 31.04
CA ILE A 295 1.87 -3.71 29.74
C ILE A 295 3.11 -4.57 29.92
N GLU A 296 3.20 -5.71 29.23
CA GLU A 296 4.40 -6.54 29.22
C GLU A 296 5.35 -6.13 28.09
N GLU A 297 6.56 -5.67 28.44
CA GLU A 297 7.59 -5.38 27.46
C GLU A 297 8.34 -6.66 27.07
N LYS A 298 8.01 -7.21 25.90
CA LYS A 298 8.87 -8.22 25.28
C LYS A 298 10.02 -7.53 24.54
N LYS A 299 11.25 -7.72 25.02
CA LYS A 299 12.47 -7.39 24.27
C LYS A 299 12.57 -8.33 23.08
N THR A 300 12.22 -7.85 21.89
CA THR A 300 12.51 -8.55 20.64
C THR A 300 13.97 -8.26 20.29
N VAL A 301 14.84 -9.28 20.36
CA VAL A 301 16.17 -9.20 19.76
C VAL A 301 15.93 -9.30 18.26
N VAL A 302 16.09 -8.18 17.54
CA VAL A 302 15.99 -8.19 16.08
C VAL A 302 17.27 -8.84 15.55
N PRO A 303 17.17 -9.97 14.82
CA PRO A 303 18.35 -10.57 14.19
C PRO A 303 19.00 -9.56 13.26
N ASP A 304 20.32 -9.42 13.35
CA ASP A 304 21.09 -8.62 12.40
C ASP A 304 20.98 -9.28 11.01
N GLY A 305 20.54 -8.53 10.01
CA GLY A 305 20.44 -9.01 8.63
C GLY A 305 21.76 -9.51 8.03
N ARG A 306 22.89 -9.35 8.73
CA ARG A 306 24.16 -10.03 8.41
C ARG A 306 24.08 -11.56 8.50
N SER A 307 23.16 -12.14 9.26
CA SER A 307 22.94 -13.60 9.33
C SER A 307 21.86 -14.11 8.36
N ALA A 308 21.36 -13.26 7.47
CA ALA A 308 20.17 -13.52 6.65
C ALA A 308 20.40 -14.42 5.42
N ILE A 309 21.63 -14.83 5.17
CA ILE A 309 21.96 -15.71 4.06
C ILE A 309 21.86 -17.14 4.57
N ASP A 310 20.64 -17.68 4.55
CA ASP A 310 20.46 -19.12 4.50
C ASP A 310 20.84 -19.56 3.08
N ASP A 311 21.91 -20.34 2.94
CA ASP A 311 22.38 -20.86 1.64
C ASP A 311 21.26 -21.55 0.85
N ARG A 312 20.24 -22.08 1.53
CA ARG A 312 19.08 -22.76 0.93
C ARG A 312 18.21 -21.85 0.06
N HIS A 313 18.19 -20.54 0.31
CA HIS A 313 17.34 -19.58 -0.42
C HIS A 313 18.13 -18.46 -1.10
N ALA A 314 19.46 -18.58 -1.18
CA ALA A 314 20.33 -17.54 -1.73
C ALA A 314 19.99 -17.19 -3.19
N HIS A 315 19.51 -18.15 -3.98
CA HIS A 315 19.10 -17.95 -5.38
C HIS A 315 17.85 -17.08 -5.54
N LEU A 316 17.04 -16.92 -4.48
CA LEU A 316 15.86 -16.04 -4.47
C LEU A 316 16.19 -14.59 -4.11
N ARG A 317 17.45 -14.30 -3.76
CA ARG A 317 17.87 -12.95 -3.39
C ARG A 317 18.04 -12.08 -4.64
N TRP A 318 17.13 -11.11 -4.78
CA TRP A 318 17.12 -10.16 -5.90
C TRP A 318 17.72 -8.79 -5.54
N PHE A 319 18.21 -8.62 -4.31
CA PHE A 319 18.65 -7.32 -3.79
C PHE A 319 20.04 -7.33 -3.11
N VAL A 320 20.65 -6.15 -3.05
CA VAL A 320 21.97 -5.90 -2.44
C VAL A 320 21.87 -5.89 -0.90
N LEU A 321 22.83 -6.53 -0.23
CA LEU A 321 22.96 -6.48 1.24
C LEU A 321 24.01 -5.46 1.71
N PRO A 322 23.87 -4.91 2.93
CA PRO A 322 24.85 -3.94 3.47
C PRO A 322 26.30 -4.43 3.53
N ILE A 323 26.51 -5.75 3.65
CA ILE A 323 27.84 -6.37 3.79
C ILE A 323 28.62 -6.42 2.46
N GLU A 324 27.95 -6.21 1.33
CA GLU A 324 28.53 -6.42 -0.01
C GLU A 324 29.12 -5.14 -0.62
N VAL A 325 28.95 -3.99 0.04
CA VAL A 325 29.36 -2.67 -0.47
C VAL A 325 30.60 -2.14 0.28
N LEU A 326 31.59 -3.02 0.49
CA LEU A 326 32.87 -2.66 1.12
C LEU A 326 33.90 -2.16 0.11
#